data_AF-A0A0Q6P475-F1
#
_entry.id   AF-A0A0Q6P475-F1
#
_cell.length_a   1.000
_cell.length_b   1.000
_cell.length_c   1.000
_cell.angle_alpha   90.00
_cell.angle_beta   90.00
_cell.angle_gamma   90.00
#
_symmetry.space_group_name_H-M   'P 1'
#
loop_
_entity.id
_entity.type
_entity.pdbx_description
1 polymer ?
#
loop_
_entity_poly.entity_id
_entity_poly.type
_entity_poly.pdbx_seq_one_letter_code
_entity_poly.pdbx_strand_id
1 'polypeptide(L)'
;MALQKDAGEDSAMRLRRLRYRAWHRGTKEMDLLLGPYADARLAAMDGAELDRFEILLEELDTDLLAWLMGQEPAPQDADHDLLADLLRFRTAK
;
A
#
# COMPACT_ATOMS: atom_id res chain seq x y z
N MET A 1 27.80 -19.99 -16.86
CA MET A 1 27.85 -18.56 -16.53
C MET A 1 26.49 -18.20 -15.97
N ALA A 2 26.31 -18.39 -14.65
CA ALA A 2 25.01 -18.28 -14.01
C ALA A 2 24.70 -16.80 -13.76
N LEU A 3 23.48 -16.41 -14.14
CA LEU A 3 22.94 -15.07 -14.07
C LEU A 3 22.99 -14.56 -12.63
N GLN A 4 23.70 -13.45 -12.44
CA GLN A 4 23.50 -12.57 -11.30
C GLN A 4 22.58 -11.45 -11.79
N LYS A 5 21.26 -11.69 -11.85
CA LYS A 5 20.32 -10.62 -12.27
C LYS A 5 19.15 -10.40 -11.29
N ASP A 6 19.05 -11.18 -10.25
CA ASP A 6 17.71 -11.49 -9.73
C ASP A 6 17.28 -10.63 -8.54
N ALA A 7 18.12 -10.37 -7.53
CA ALA A 7 17.64 -9.69 -6.31
C ALA A 7 17.16 -8.23 -6.50
N GLY A 8 17.86 -7.45 -7.33
CA GLY A 8 17.49 -6.06 -7.63
C GLY A 8 16.34 -5.95 -8.63
N GLU A 9 16.26 -6.89 -9.58
CA GLU A 9 15.21 -6.94 -10.59
C GLU A 9 13.88 -7.41 -9.97
N ASP A 10 13.91 -8.40 -9.06
CA ASP A 10 12.76 -8.86 -8.28
C ASP A 10 12.18 -7.73 -7.40
N SER A 11 13.03 -6.99 -6.71
CA SER A 11 12.61 -5.87 -5.87
C SER A 11 11.93 -4.77 -6.69
N ALA A 12 12.52 -4.38 -7.83
CA ALA A 12 11.92 -3.39 -8.72
C ALA A 12 10.61 -3.89 -9.36
N MET A 13 10.52 -5.18 -9.70
CA MET A 13 9.28 -5.79 -10.18
C MET A 13 8.20 -5.79 -9.10
N ARG A 14 8.55 -6.12 -7.85
CA ARG A 14 7.63 -6.08 -6.71
C ARG A 14 7.06 -4.68 -6.49
N LEU A 15 7.91 -3.65 -6.44
CA LEU A 15 7.47 -2.26 -6.29
C LEU A 15 6.51 -1.83 -7.41
N ARG A 16 6.81 -2.20 -8.66
CA ARG A 16 5.91 -1.92 -9.79
C ARG A 16 4.56 -2.62 -9.65
N ARG A 17 4.52 -3.88 -9.20
CA ARG A 17 3.27 -4.61 -8.96
C ARG A 17 2.45 -3.97 -7.85
N LEU A 18 3.08 -3.63 -6.72
CA LEU A 18 2.40 -2.98 -5.59
C LEU A 18 1.84 -1.61 -5.97
N ARG A 19 2.64 -0.80 -6.66
CA ARG A 19 2.20 0.48 -7.20
C ARG A 19 1.01 0.31 -8.15
N TYR A 20 1.09 -0.64 -9.08
CA TYR A 20 -0.02 -0.92 -9.99
C TYR A 20 -1.29 -1.28 -9.23
N ARG A 21 -1.21 -2.21 -8.26
CA ARG A 21 -2.37 -2.60 -7.42
C ARG A 21 -2.95 -1.43 -6.64
N ALA A 22 -2.12 -0.50 -6.15
CA ALA A 22 -2.57 0.70 -5.44
C ALA A 22 -3.31 1.71 -6.33
N TRP A 23 -3.03 1.71 -7.65
CA TRP A 23 -3.65 2.59 -8.65
C TRP A 23 -4.79 1.92 -9.44
N HIS A 24 -5.03 0.63 -9.24
CA HIS A 24 -6.05 -0.15 -9.96
C HIS A 24 -6.98 -0.83 -8.96
N ARG A 25 -7.56 -0.02 -8.09
CA ARG A 25 -8.62 -0.39 -7.16
C ARG A 25 -9.97 -0.33 -7.86
N GLY A 26 -11.00 -0.88 -7.22
CA GLY A 26 -12.37 -0.91 -7.72
C GLY A 26 -13.06 0.45 -7.64
N THR A 27 -12.55 1.39 -6.84
CA THR A 27 -13.10 2.76 -6.73
C THR A 27 -12.04 3.83 -6.95
N LYS A 28 -12.42 4.89 -7.67
CA LYS A 28 -11.55 6.04 -7.95
C LYS A 28 -11.10 6.76 -6.67
N GLU A 29 -11.94 6.78 -5.64
CA GLU A 29 -11.58 7.35 -4.34
C GLU A 29 -10.42 6.59 -3.71
N MET A 30 -10.45 5.26 -3.77
CA MET A 30 -9.38 4.44 -3.21
C MET A 30 -8.08 4.55 -4.01
N ASP A 31 -8.16 4.66 -5.34
CA ASP A 31 -7.00 4.97 -6.19
C ASP A 31 -6.34 6.31 -5.82
N LEU A 32 -7.15 7.34 -5.55
CA LEU A 32 -6.64 8.68 -5.20
C LEU A 32 -6.07 8.73 -3.77
N LEU A 33 -6.46 7.81 -2.91
CA LEU A 33 -5.92 7.67 -1.56
C LEU A 33 -4.64 6.83 -1.54
N LEU A 34 -4.67 5.63 -2.12
CA LEU A 34 -3.54 4.69 -2.09
C LEU A 34 -2.49 4.99 -3.15
N GLY A 35 -2.87 5.48 -4.34
CA GLY A 35 -1.95 5.74 -5.45
C GLY A 35 -0.86 6.76 -5.09
N PRO A 36 -1.20 7.98 -4.67
CA PRO A 36 -0.20 8.98 -4.26
C PRO A 36 0.63 8.55 -3.05
N TYR A 37 0.03 7.79 -2.11
CA TYR A 37 0.76 7.23 -0.98
C TYR A 37 1.80 6.21 -1.44
N ALA A 38 1.40 5.28 -2.29
CA ALA A 38 2.27 4.27 -2.87
C ALA A 38 3.42 4.92 -3.65
N ASP A 39 3.13 5.96 -4.43
CA ASP A 39 4.13 6.71 -5.19
C ASP A 39 5.19 7.37 -4.29
N ALA A 40 4.78 7.86 -3.12
CA ALA A 40 5.65 8.58 -2.19
C ALA A 40 6.42 7.64 -1.24
N ARG A 41 5.81 6.52 -0.82
CA ARG A 41 6.36 5.67 0.25
C ARG A 41 7.00 4.37 -0.24
N LEU A 42 6.49 3.74 -1.31
CA LEU A 42 6.97 2.41 -1.74
C LEU A 42 8.47 2.35 -2.00
N ALA A 43 9.06 3.42 -2.56
CA ALA A 43 10.49 3.45 -2.87
C ALA A 43 11.39 3.51 -1.61
N ALA A 44 10.84 3.93 -0.47
CA ALA A 44 11.56 4.05 0.80
C ALA A 44 11.25 2.92 1.79
N MET A 45 10.24 2.09 1.49
CA MET A 45 9.85 0.96 2.33
C MET A 45 10.86 -0.18 2.27
N ASP A 46 11.13 -0.80 3.41
CA ASP A 46 11.89 -2.04 3.49
C ASP A 46 11.05 -3.28 3.12
N GLY A 47 11.67 -4.45 3.10
CA GLY A 47 10.99 -5.69 2.72
C GLY A 47 9.77 -6.01 3.60
N ALA A 48 9.86 -5.78 4.91
CA ALA A 48 8.78 -6.06 5.85
C ALA A 48 7.64 -5.03 5.71
N GLU A 49 7.96 -3.77 5.44
CA GLU A 49 6.97 -2.74 5.10
C GLU A 49 6.24 -3.05 3.80
N LEU A 50 6.96 -3.54 2.78
CA LEU A 50 6.35 -3.99 1.54
C LEU A 50 5.44 -5.21 1.74
N ASP A 51 5.81 -6.16 2.61
CA ASP A 51 4.95 -7.30 2.98
C ASP A 51 3.65 -6.81 3.64
N ARG A 52 3.74 -5.87 4.58
CA ARG A 52 2.57 -5.29 5.25
C ARG A 52 1.67 -4.52 4.29
N PHE A 53 2.26 -3.75 3.37
CA PHE A 53 1.51 -3.06 2.33
C PHE A 53 0.84 -4.02 1.35
N GLU A 54 1.49 -5.14 1.03
CA GLU A 54 0.92 -6.18 0.17
C GLU A 54 -0.34 -6.79 0.79
N ILE A 55 -0.31 -7.10 2.10
CA ILE A 55 -1.47 -7.58 2.87
C ILE A 55 -2.59 -6.53 2.87
N LEU A 56 -2.26 -5.26 3.13
CA LEU A 56 -3.26 -4.18 3.08
C LEU A 56 -3.96 -4.09 1.72
N LEU A 57 -3.25 -4.35 0.62
CA LEU A 57 -3.82 -4.35 -0.73
C LEU A 57 -4.70 -5.59 -1.03
N GLU A 58 -4.76 -6.58 -0.15
CA GLU A 58 -5.71 -7.70 -0.24
C GLU A 58 -7.08 -7.35 0.36
N GLU A 59 -7.15 -6.33 1.23
CA GLU A 59 -8.40 -5.84 1.81
C GLU A 59 -9.32 -5.22 0.75
N LEU A 60 -10.62 -5.25 1.01
CA LEU A 60 -11.63 -4.66 0.14
C LEU A 60 -11.60 -3.13 0.22
N ASP A 61 -11.84 -2.47 -0.91
CA ASP A 61 -11.86 -1.00 -0.99
C ASP A 61 -12.89 -0.37 -0.05
N THR A 62 -14.07 -0.99 0.04
CA THR A 62 -15.15 -0.50 0.89
C THR A 62 -14.73 -0.47 2.35
N ASP A 63 -14.05 -1.53 2.81
CA ASP A 63 -13.63 -1.68 4.20
C ASP A 63 -12.48 -0.72 4.51
N LEU A 64 -11.48 -0.63 3.62
CA LEU A 64 -10.39 0.34 3.73
C LEU A 64 -10.91 1.78 3.78
N LEU A 65 -11.87 2.14 2.91
CA LEU A 65 -12.51 3.45 2.93
C LEU A 65 -13.23 3.69 4.27
N ALA A 66 -14.02 2.73 4.74
CA ALA A 66 -14.75 2.85 6.00
C ALA A 66 -13.80 3.09 7.19
N TRP A 67 -12.68 2.38 7.24
CA TRP A 67 -11.67 2.55 8.30
C TRP A 67 -10.96 3.91 8.20
N LEU A 68 -10.55 4.33 7.01
CA LEU A 68 -9.86 5.60 6.79
C LEU A 68 -10.75 6.83 6.99
N MET A 69 -12.06 6.66 6.79
CA MET A 69 -13.06 7.70 7.06
C MET A 69 -13.52 7.69 8.52
N GLY A 70 -13.07 6.72 9.33
CA GLY A 70 -13.49 6.55 10.72
C GLY A 70 -14.96 6.15 10.86
N GLN A 71 -15.55 5.59 9.82
CA GLN A 71 -16.93 5.10 9.81
C GLN A 71 -17.02 3.76 10.55
N GLU A 72 -15.98 2.94 10.43
CA GLU A 72 -15.85 1.66 11.14
C GLU A 72 -14.44 1.53 11.74
N PRO A 73 -14.29 0.85 12.89
CA PRO A 73 -12.97 0.52 13.41
C PRO A 73 -12.31 -0.55 12.54
N ALA A 74 -11.03 -0.37 12.23
CA ALA A 74 -10.24 -1.43 11.60
C ALA A 74 -10.15 -2.65 12.53
N PRO A 75 -10.22 -3.89 12.00
CA PRO A 75 -10.13 -5.10 12.79
C PRO A 75 -8.77 -5.19 13.52
N GLN A 76 -8.71 -5.98 14.58
CA GLN A 76 -7.51 -6.13 15.41
C GLN A 76 -6.28 -6.61 14.63
N ASP A 77 -6.49 -7.39 13.57
CA ASP A 77 -5.43 -8.01 12.77
C ASP A 77 -5.01 -7.12 11.57
N ALA A 78 -5.66 -5.97 11.38
CA ALA A 78 -5.24 -4.99 10.36
C ALA A 78 -3.95 -4.26 10.78
N ASP A 79 -3.21 -3.74 9.82
CA ASP A 79 -2.03 -2.90 10.10
C ASP A 79 -2.47 -1.47 10.47
N HIS A 80 -2.73 -1.26 11.77
CA HIS A 80 -3.12 0.04 12.33
C HIS A 80 -2.03 1.11 12.14
N ASP A 81 -0.76 0.73 12.15
CA ASP A 81 0.34 1.68 11.97
C ASP A 81 0.39 2.21 10.53
N LEU A 82 0.19 1.32 9.55
CA LEU A 82 0.14 1.65 8.14
C LEU A 82 -1.10 2.49 7.80
N LEU A 83 -2.26 2.15 8.36
CA LEU A 83 -3.48 2.96 8.23
C LEU A 83 -3.29 4.36 8.83
N ALA A 84 -2.67 4.45 10.01
CA ALA A 84 -2.37 5.74 10.63
C ALA A 84 -1.37 6.56 9.81
N ASP A 85 -0.37 5.92 9.21
CA ASP A 85 0.60 6.59 8.33
C ASP A 85 -0.03 7.10 7.03
N LEU A 86 -0.93 6.31 6.42
CA LEU A 86 -1.73 6.72 5.27
C LEU A 86 -2.60 7.94 5.59
N LEU A 87 -3.25 7.96 6.77
CA LEU A 87 -4.03 9.11 7.23
C LEU A 87 -3.16 10.35 7.44
N ARG A 88 -1.99 10.19 8.08
CA ARG A 88 -1.03 11.30 8.26
C ARG A 88 -0.60 11.88 6.91
N PHE A 89 -0.27 11.02 5.95
CA PHE A 89 0.10 11.44 4.60
C PHE A 89 -1.01 12.25 3.91
N ARG A 90 -2.27 11.84 4.08
CA ARG A 90 -3.42 12.59 3.55
C ARG A 90 -3.56 13.98 4.17
N THR A 91 -3.38 14.09 5.49
CA THR A 91 -3.55 15.37 6.21
C THR A 91 -2.38 16.34 6.08
N ALA A 92 -1.19 15.85 5.75
CA ALA A 92 0.01 16.65 5.60
C ALA A 92 0.09 17.38 4.23
N LYS A 93 -0.97 17.30 3.42
CA LYS A 93 -1.04 17.84 2.06
C LYS A 93 -2.08 18.95 1.93
#